data_AF-A0A857N4Q0-F1
#
_entry.id   AF-A0A857N4Q0-F1
#
_cell.length_a   1.000
_cell.length_b   1.000
_cell.length_c   1.000
_cell.angle_alpha   90.00
_cell.angle_beta   90.00
_cell.angle_gamma   90.00
#
_symmetry.space_group_name_H-M   'P 1'
#
loop_
_entity.id
_entity.type
_entity.pdbx_description
1 polymer ?
#
loop_
_entity_poly.entity_id
_entity_poly.type
_entity_poly.pdbx_seq_one_letter_code
_entity_poly.pdbx_strand_id
1 'polypeptide(L)' 'MKEDEVKSMQQMLRRIQGQVGGIERMLDEGRGNEDVLTQLSAAMSSLKTVARKILAAEATRCSESSKASERYATLLKRFF' A
#
# COMPACT_ATOMS: atom_id res chain seq x y z
N MET A 1 -10.07 13.88 -3.08
CA MET A 1 -8.68 13.61 -3.48
C MET A 1 -8.44 14.32 -4.79
N LYS A 2 -7.28 14.94 -4.98
CA LYS A 2 -6.95 15.62 -6.25
C LYS A 2 -6.64 14.57 -7.32
N GLU A 3 -6.88 14.89 -8.59
CA GLU A 3 -6.65 13.95 -9.70
C GLU A 3 -5.19 13.46 -9.75
N ASP A 4 -4.23 14.34 -9.47
CA ASP A 4 -2.80 14.01 -9.43
C ASP A 4 -2.44 13.02 -8.31
N GLU A 5 -3.13 13.09 -7.16
CA GLU A 5 -2.93 12.14 -6.05
C GLU A 5 -3.40 10.75 -6.45
N VAL A 6 -4.55 10.67 -7.13
CA VAL A 6 -5.11 9.41 -7.64
C VAL A 6 -4.16 8.81 -8.68
N LYS A 7 -3.70 9.59 -9.66
CA LYS A 7 -2.73 9.14 -10.66
C LYS A 7 -1.43 8.64 -10.02
N SER A 8 -0.90 9.35 -9.03
CA SER A 8 0.30 8.94 -8.29
C SER A 8 0.11 7.58 -7.61
N MET A 9 -1.00 7.36 -6.92
CA MET A 9 -1.30 6.07 -6.27
C MET A 9 -1.50 4.95 -7.27
N GLN A 10 -2.17 5.21 -8.40
CA GLN A 10 -2.31 4.22 -9.47
C GLN A 10 -0.95 3.80 -10.04
N GLN A 11 -0.01 4.73 -10.22
CA GLN A 11 1.36 4.40 -10.64
C GLN A 11 2.09 3.54 -9.61
N MET A 12 1.94 3.82 -8.31
CA MET A 12 2.50 2.98 -7.24
C MET A 12 1.88 1.58 -7.25
N LEU A 13 0.56 1.47 -7.39
CA LEU A 13 -0.13 0.18 -7.46
C LEU A 13 0.31 -0.65 -8.67
N ARG A 14 0.51 -0.03 -9.84
CA ARG A 14 1.08 -0.71 -11.02
C ARG A 14 2.48 -1.25 -10.77
N ARG A 15 3.34 -0.50 -10.06
CA ARG A 15 4.67 -0.98 -9.66
C ARG A 15 4.57 -2.17 -8.70
N ILE A 16 3.68 -2.08 -7.71
CA ILE A 16 3.41 -3.17 -6.77
C ILE A 16 2.94 -4.42 -7.50
N GLN A 17 2.04 -4.29 -8.48
CA GLN A 17 1.61 -5.41 -9.32
C GLN A 17 2.80 -6.08 -10.02
N GLY A 18 3.73 -5.29 -10.57
CA GLY A 18 4.96 -5.80 -11.16
C GLY A 18 5.87 -6.51 -10.14
N GLN A 19 5.95 -6.02 -8.91
CA GLN A 19 6.67 -6.68 -7.82
C GLN A 19 6.03 -8.03 -7.46
N VAL A 20 4.71 -8.09 -7.34
CA VAL A 20 3.96 -9.32 -7.04
C VAL A 20 4.16 -10.37 -8.13
N GLY A 21 4.03 -10.00 -9.41
CA GLY A 21 4.32 -10.91 -10.52
C GLY A 21 5.81 -11.26 -10.65
N GLY A 22 6.71 -10.44 -10.09
CA GLY A 22 8.10 -10.79 -9.88
C GLY A 22 8.24 -11.91 -8.85
N ILE A 23 7.65 -11.73 -7.66
CA ILE A 23 7.67 -12.69 -6.56
C ILE A 23 7.10 -14.06 -6.98
N GLU A 24 5.99 -14.08 -7.72
CA GLU A 24 5.41 -15.31 -8.28
C GLU A 24 6.43 -16.07 -9.14
N ARG A 25 7.08 -15.39 -10.09
CA ARG A 25 8.15 -15.99 -10.90
C ARG A 25 9.34 -16.46 -10.07
N MET A 26 9.72 -15.70 -9.03
CA MET A 26 10.81 -16.12 -8.14
C MET A 26 10.49 -17.44 -7.42
N LEU A 27 9.22 -17.66 -7.06
CA LEU A 27 8.76 -18.92 -6.49
C LEU A 27 8.79 -20.05 -7.52
N ASP A 28 8.30 -19.80 -8.74
CA ASP A 28 8.31 -20.78 -9.84
C ASP A 28 9.75 -21.20 -10.22
N GLU A 29 10.68 -20.25 -10.21
CA GLU A 29 12.11 -20.45 -10.49
C GLU A 29 12.87 -21.07 -9.30
N GLY A 30 12.23 -21.27 -8.15
CA GLY A 30 12.86 -21.85 -6.95
C GLY A 30 13.97 -20.96 -6.36
N ARG A 31 13.83 -19.63 -6.45
CA ARG A 31 14.80 -18.69 -5.86
C ARG A 31 14.83 -18.80 -4.33
N GLY A 32 15.96 -18.37 -3.76
CA GLY A 32 16.18 -18.44 -2.32
C GLY A 32 15.10 -17.71 -1.51
N ASN A 33 14.65 -18.35 -0.42
CA ASN A 33 13.59 -17.82 0.45
C ASN A 33 13.90 -16.41 0.98
N GLU A 34 15.17 -16.10 1.26
CA GLU A 34 15.59 -14.77 1.73
C GLU A 34 15.38 -13.68 0.67
N ASP A 35 15.68 -13.97 -0.61
CA ASP A 35 15.43 -13.05 -1.72
C ASP A 35 13.93 -12.79 -1.88
N VAL A 36 13.13 -13.87 -1.82
CA VAL A 36 11.67 -13.80 -1.92
C VAL A 36 11.09 -12.94 -0.79
N LEU A 37 11.52 -13.19 0.46
CA LEU A 37 11.09 -12.41 1.63
C LEU A 37 11.50 -10.94 1.54
N THR A 38 12.67 -10.66 0.96
CA THR A 38 13.14 -9.29 0.71
C THR A 38 12.21 -8.56 -0.28
N GLN A 39 11.85 -9.19 -1.39
CA GLN A 39 10.93 -8.59 -2.37
C GLN A 39 9.51 -8.43 -1.82
N LEU A 40 9.02 -9.41 -1.05
CA LEU A 40 7.75 -9.32 -0.32
C LEU A 40 7.73 -8.11 0.61
N SER A 41 8.79 -7.92 1.40
CA SER A 41 8.92 -6.78 2.30
C SER A 41 8.92 -5.44 1.56
N ALA A 42 9.57 -5.37 0.40
CA ALA A 42 9.56 -4.19 -0.46
C ALA A 42 8.17 -3.87 -1.02
N ALA A 43 7.41 -4.89 -1.44
CA ALA A 43 6.03 -4.73 -1.90
C ALA A 43 5.10 -4.27 -0.75
N MET A 44 5.24 -4.86 0.44
CA MET A 44 4.47 -4.45 1.63
C MET A 44 4.74 -3.00 2.03
N SER A 45 6.00 -2.55 2.00
CA SER A 45 6.36 -1.16 2.29
C SER A 45 5.74 -0.17 1.30
N SER A 46 5.69 -0.55 0.02
CA SER A 46 5.05 0.24 -1.03
C SER A 46 3.52 0.30 -0.84
N LEU A 47 2.88 -0.82 -0.52
CA LEU A 47 1.46 -0.89 -0.17
C LEU A 47 1.13 0.00 1.03
N LYS A 48 1.96 -0.03 2.08
CA LYS A 48 1.82 0.81 3.28
C LYS A 48 1.88 2.30 2.95
N THR A 49 2.67 2.68 1.95
CA THR A 49 2.74 4.06 1.47
C THR A 49 1.47 4.49 0.74
N VAL A 50 0.90 3.62 -0.10
CA VAL A 50 -0.40 3.88 -0.74
C VAL A 50 -1.51 4.00 0.31
N ALA A 51 -1.57 3.07 1.27
CA ALA A 51 -2.54 3.11 2.37
C ALA A 51 -2.47 4.43 3.15
N ARG A 52 -1.26 4.88 3.53
CA ARG A 52 -1.06 6.18 4.20
C ARG A 52 -1.58 7.37 3.39
N LYS A 53 -1.42 7.37 2.06
CA LYS A 53 -1.91 8.44 1.19
C LYS A 53 -3.43 8.49 1.13
N ILE A 54 -4.09 7.34 1.01
CA ILE A 54 -5.54 7.23 1.06
C ILE A 54 -6.07 7.78 2.39
N LEU A 55 -5.44 7.39 3.50
CA LEU A 55 -5.82 7.83 4.84
C LEU A 55 -5.59 9.32 5.07
N ALA A 56 -4.46 9.86 4.61
CA ALA A 56 -4.19 11.30 4.71
C ALA A 56 -5.24 12.12 3.97
N ALA A 57 -5.64 11.69 2.77
CA ALA A 57 -6.64 12.37 1.96
C ALA A 57 -8.07 12.26 2.52
N GLU A 58 -8.30 11.29 3.41
CA GLU A 58 -9.52 11.18 4.19
C GLU A 58 -9.51 12.09 5.42
N ALA A 59 -8.39 12.15 6.14
CA ALA A 59 -8.22 13.04 7.28
C ALA A 59 -8.40 14.52 6.89
N THR A 60 -7.96 14.92 5.68
CA THR A 60 -8.19 16.29 5.17
C THR A 60 -9.65 16.57 4.81
N ARG A 61 -10.45 15.53 4.54
CA ARG A 61 -11.88 15.62 4.25
C ARG A 61 -12.73 15.61 5.52
N CYS A 62 -12.17 15.13 6.62
CA CYS A 62 -12.89 14.86 7.86
C CYS A 62 -12.74 16.00 8.88
N SER A 63 -12.88 17.26 8.46
CA SER A 63 -13.09 18.37 9.40
C SER A 63 -14.46 18.33 10.08
N GLU A 64 -15.36 17.40 9.71
CA GLU A 64 -16.77 17.44 10.15
C GLU A 64 -17.37 16.11 10.66
N SER A 65 -16.60 15.01 10.88
CA SER A 65 -17.20 13.78 11.46
C SER A 65 -16.26 12.90 12.29
N SER A 66 -16.39 12.99 13.62
CA SER A 66 -15.61 12.22 14.61
C SER A 66 -15.61 10.69 14.39
N LYS A 67 -16.69 10.12 13.83
CA LYS A 67 -16.84 8.65 13.64
C LYS A 67 -16.06 8.09 12.45
N ALA A 68 -15.89 8.87 11.38
CA ALA A 68 -15.12 8.43 10.21
C ALA A 68 -13.64 8.26 10.59
N SER A 69 -13.08 9.27 11.25
CA SER A 69 -11.68 9.30 11.70
C SER A 69 -11.30 8.07 12.56
N GLU A 70 -12.20 7.62 13.44
CA GLU A 70 -11.97 6.46 14.32
C GLU A 70 -11.90 5.13 13.55
N ARG A 71 -12.76 4.93 12.55
CA ARG A 71 -12.75 3.73 11.69
C ARG A 71 -11.46 3.62 10.86
N TYR A 72 -10.92 4.75 10.40
CA TYR A 72 -9.64 4.80 9.69
C TYR A 72 -8.45 4.53 10.63
N ALA A 73 -8.52 4.97 11.89
CA ALA A 73 -7.52 4.64 12.91
C ALA A 73 -7.46 3.13 13.22
N THR A 74 -8.59 2.42 13.19
CA THR A 74 -8.60 0.96 13.31
C THR A 74 -7.92 0.27 12.13
N LEU A 75 -8.20 0.74 10.91
CA LEU A 75 -7.55 0.20 9.71
C LEU A 75 -6.03 0.43 9.75
N LEU A 76 -5.57 1.58 10.27
CA LEU A 76 -4.16 1.87 10.50
C LEU A 76 -3.46 0.81 11.36
N LYS A 77 -4.04 0.43 12.50
CA LYS A 77 -3.41 -0.55 13.43
C LYS A 77 -3.17 -1.93 12.84
N ARG A 78 -3.81 -2.27 11.72
CA ARG A 78 -3.69 -3.59 11.08
C ARG A 78 -2.61 -3.64 10.00
N PHE A 79 -2.16 -2.47 9.53
CA PHE A 79 -1.07 -2.31 8.55
C PHE A 79 0.26 -1.86 9.17
N PHE A 80 0.28 -1.61 10.49
CA PHE A 80 1.44 -1.24 11.30
C PHE A 80 1.63 -2.26 12.40
#